data_AF-A0A0S7Z8K7-F1
#
_entry.id   AF-A0A0S7Z8K7-F1
#
_cell.length_a   1.000
_cell.length_b   1.000
_cell.length_c   1.000
_cell.angle_alpha   90.00
_cell.angle_beta   90.00
_cell.angle_gamma   90.00
#
_symmetry.space_group_name_H-M   'P 1'
#
loop_
_entity.id
_entity.type
_entity.pdbx_description
1 polymer ?
#
loop_
_entity_poly.entity_id
_entity_poly.type
_entity_poly.pdbx_seq_one_letter_code
_entity_poly.pdbx_strand_id
1 'polypeptide(L)'
;SPRTDESLEALEALYRARMDSATMSVHEADVRFMTGMVAHHAQALVMSHMAPDNGASTEIRVLTGRIINAQRDEISVMQTWLRDRGLPAPEVDEMGHVSMGGDHSMHMQGMLTPEQLDELRAARGPEFDRLFLTYMIQHHNGAVSMVHELFATDGAAQDDLVFKLASDIQVDQTTEVARMERMLDALQRGPTR
;
A
#
# COMPACT_ATOMS: atom_id res chain seq x y z
N SER A 1 39.76 35.14 12.47
CA SER A 1 39.29 36.54 12.66
C SER A 1 37.79 36.47 12.81
N PRO A 2 37.13 37.19 13.74
CA PRO A 2 35.72 36.96 14.08
C PRO A 2 34.74 36.95 12.88
N ARG A 3 35.06 37.66 11.79
CA ARG A 3 34.27 37.65 10.54
C ARG A 3 34.22 36.31 9.79
N THR A 4 35.17 35.40 10.01
CA THR A 4 35.18 34.09 9.32
C THR A 4 34.27 33.06 9.99
N ASP A 5 34.04 33.19 11.30
CA ASP A 5 33.15 32.31 12.08
C ASP A 5 31.67 32.61 11.77
N GLU A 6 31.28 33.89 11.77
CA GLU A 6 29.91 34.32 11.43
C GLU A 6 29.50 33.91 10.00
N SER A 7 30.45 33.82 9.07
CA SER A 7 30.21 33.39 7.68
C SER A 7 29.97 31.88 7.54
N LEU A 8 30.56 31.06 8.41
CA LEU A 8 30.36 29.61 8.43
C LEU A 8 29.01 29.27 9.06
N GLU A 9 28.67 29.90 10.19
CA GLU A 9 27.36 29.73 10.83
C GLU A 9 26.19 30.12 9.90
N ALA A 10 26.34 31.22 9.14
CA ALA A 10 25.33 31.64 8.17
C ALA A 10 25.18 30.62 7.02
N LEU A 11 26.27 30.03 6.55
CA LEU A 11 26.25 29.00 5.50
C LEU A 11 25.61 27.70 6.02
N GLU A 12 25.93 27.30 7.26
CA GLU A 12 25.31 26.14 7.91
C GLU A 12 23.82 26.36 8.17
N ALA A 13 23.39 27.58 8.51
CA ALA A 13 21.99 27.92 8.68
C ALA A 13 21.23 27.87 7.35
N LEU A 14 21.83 28.37 6.27
CA LEU A 14 21.27 28.27 4.91
C LEU A 14 21.22 26.82 4.42
N TYR A 15 22.26 26.04 4.70
CA TYR A 15 22.31 24.62 4.40
C TYR A 15 21.21 23.87 5.15
N ARG A 16 21.07 24.08 6.46
CA ARG A 16 19.98 23.52 7.26
C ARG A 16 18.62 23.96 6.75
N ALA A 17 18.40 25.24 6.52
CA ALA A 17 17.13 25.74 5.99
C ALA A 17 16.80 25.18 4.58
N ARG A 18 17.81 24.91 3.74
CA ARG A 18 17.61 24.28 2.44
C ARG A 18 17.35 22.78 2.56
N MET A 19 18.01 22.09 3.50
CA MET A 19 17.72 20.71 3.84
C MET A 19 16.31 20.59 4.40
N ASP A 20 15.95 21.43 5.37
CA ASP A 20 14.60 21.51 5.94
C ASP A 20 13.58 21.84 4.85
N SER A 21 13.84 22.81 3.98
CA SER A 21 12.95 23.15 2.86
C SER A 21 12.82 22.01 1.83
N ALA A 22 13.87 21.22 1.61
CA ALA A 22 13.82 20.04 0.76
C ALA A 22 13.06 18.88 1.45
N THR A 23 13.16 18.79 2.77
CA THR A 23 12.32 17.89 3.60
C THR A 23 10.86 18.36 3.67
N MET A 24 10.61 19.66 3.55
CA MET A 24 9.30 20.30 3.68
C MET A 24 8.55 20.50 2.36
N SER A 25 9.17 20.32 1.18
CA SER A 25 8.42 20.38 -0.08
C SER A 25 7.64 19.08 -0.28
N VAL A 26 6.58 18.90 0.51
CA VAL A 26 5.68 17.77 0.36
C VAL A 26 4.94 17.93 -0.96
N HIS A 27 5.26 17.09 -1.94
CA HIS A 27 4.57 17.12 -3.21
C HIS A 27 3.14 16.58 -3.03
N GLU A 28 2.15 17.24 -3.61
CA GLU A 28 0.74 16.84 -3.44
C GLU A 28 0.48 15.40 -3.92
N ALA A 29 1.19 14.97 -4.98
CA ALA A 29 1.10 13.60 -5.47
C ALA A 29 1.60 12.57 -4.44
N ASP A 30 2.65 12.90 -3.66
CA ASP A 30 3.15 12.03 -2.60
C ASP A 30 2.10 11.91 -1.50
N VAL A 31 1.47 13.02 -1.10
CA VAL A 31 0.38 12.99 -0.10
C VAL A 31 -0.79 12.13 -0.58
N ARG A 32 -1.22 12.31 -1.83
CA ARG A 32 -2.31 11.52 -2.42
C ARG A 32 -1.97 10.05 -2.51
N PHE A 33 -0.74 9.72 -2.93
CA PHE A 33 -0.26 8.35 -2.99
C PHE A 33 -0.23 7.71 -1.60
N MET A 34 0.40 8.35 -0.61
CA MET A 34 0.51 7.80 0.76
C MET A 34 -0.87 7.64 1.40
N THR A 35 -1.74 8.64 1.26
CA THR A 35 -3.12 8.59 1.80
C THR A 35 -3.94 7.49 1.11
N GLY A 36 -3.87 7.42 -0.22
CA GLY A 36 -4.62 6.47 -1.02
C GLY A 36 -4.13 5.03 -0.83
N MET A 37 -2.83 4.82 -0.77
CA MET A 37 -2.23 3.49 -0.61
C MET A 37 -2.46 2.92 0.78
N VAL A 38 -2.58 3.75 1.84
CA VAL A 38 -3.08 3.26 3.15
C VAL A 38 -4.48 2.65 3.01
N ALA A 39 -5.40 3.34 2.34
CA ALA A 39 -6.76 2.82 2.16
C ALA A 39 -6.80 1.59 1.26
N HIS A 40 -5.97 1.56 0.22
CA HIS A 40 -5.82 0.42 -0.68
C HIS A 40 -5.32 -0.81 0.10
N HIS A 41 -4.22 -0.69 0.83
CA HIS A 41 -3.69 -1.78 1.64
C HIS A 41 -4.65 -2.27 2.72
N ALA A 42 -5.42 -1.36 3.31
CA ALA A 42 -6.42 -1.72 4.30
C ALA A 42 -7.49 -2.68 3.73
N GLN A 43 -7.89 -2.53 2.47
CA GLN A 43 -8.84 -3.47 1.84
C GLN A 43 -8.23 -4.88 1.66
N ALA A 44 -6.93 -5.00 1.40
CA ALA A 44 -6.27 -6.30 1.36
C ALA A 44 -6.29 -7.01 2.72
N LEU A 45 -6.20 -6.26 3.83
CA LEU A 45 -6.38 -6.82 5.18
C LEU A 45 -7.80 -7.35 5.35
N VAL A 46 -8.82 -6.57 4.96
CA VAL A 46 -10.23 -7.00 5.00
C VAL A 46 -10.43 -8.32 4.25
N MET A 47 -9.92 -8.42 3.02
CA MET A 47 -10.01 -9.66 2.22
C MET A 47 -9.26 -10.83 2.90
N SER A 48 -8.06 -10.56 3.42
CA SER A 48 -7.18 -11.58 4.02
C SER A 48 -7.75 -12.15 5.32
N HIS A 49 -8.43 -11.32 6.11
CA HIS A 49 -9.09 -11.74 7.35
C HIS A 49 -10.31 -12.65 7.13
N MET A 50 -10.89 -12.71 5.93
CA MET A 50 -11.99 -13.64 5.63
C MET A 50 -11.52 -15.10 5.51
N ALA A 51 -10.24 -15.35 5.22
CA ALA A 51 -9.76 -16.68 4.86
C ALA A 51 -10.01 -17.78 5.92
N PRO A 52 -9.80 -17.55 7.23
CA PRO A 52 -10.08 -18.56 8.25
C PRO A 52 -11.56 -18.98 8.32
N ASP A 53 -12.47 -18.01 8.23
CA ASP A 53 -13.90 -18.24 8.41
C ASP A 53 -14.58 -18.79 7.15
N ASN A 54 -13.98 -18.53 5.98
CA ASN A 54 -14.49 -19.00 4.70
C ASN A 54 -13.98 -20.40 4.32
N GLY A 55 -13.20 -21.06 5.18
CA GLY A 55 -12.69 -22.41 4.96
C GLY A 55 -11.60 -22.48 3.89
N ALA A 56 -10.76 -21.45 3.80
CA ALA A 56 -9.68 -21.39 2.83
C ALA A 56 -8.65 -22.52 3.00
N SER A 57 -8.00 -22.92 1.90
CA SER A 57 -6.90 -23.89 1.96
C SER A 57 -5.71 -23.41 2.79
N THR A 58 -4.86 -24.34 3.21
CA THR A 58 -3.65 -24.03 3.98
C THR A 58 -2.74 -23.06 3.22
N GLU A 59 -2.61 -23.25 1.92
CA GLU A 59 -1.82 -22.42 1.02
C GLU A 59 -2.33 -20.98 0.98
N ILE A 60 -3.65 -20.79 0.91
CA ILE A 60 -4.26 -19.46 0.95
C ILE A 60 -4.11 -18.83 2.34
N ARG A 61 -4.29 -19.58 3.42
CA ARG A 61 -4.09 -19.06 4.79
C ARG A 61 -2.65 -18.63 5.04
N VAL A 62 -1.67 -19.33 4.46
CA VAL A 62 -0.25 -18.92 4.52
C VAL A 62 -0.01 -17.65 3.72
N LEU A 63 -0.62 -17.52 2.54
CA LEU A 63 -0.53 -16.31 1.73
C LEU A 63 -1.16 -15.11 2.46
N THR A 64 -2.37 -15.24 2.99
CA THR A 64 -3.08 -14.15 3.67
C THR A 64 -2.32 -13.67 4.91
N GLY A 65 -1.72 -14.59 5.67
CA GLY A 65 -0.86 -14.20 6.81
C GLY A 65 0.36 -13.38 6.41
N ARG A 66 0.95 -13.63 5.22
CA ARG A 66 2.08 -12.84 4.72
C ARG A 66 1.62 -11.46 4.27
N ILE A 67 0.52 -11.38 3.52
CA ILE A 67 -0.09 -10.12 3.08
C ILE A 67 -0.41 -9.24 4.29
N ILE A 68 -1.05 -9.80 5.31
CA ILE A 68 -1.41 -9.06 6.54
C ILE A 68 -0.17 -8.45 7.20
N ASN A 69 0.91 -9.22 7.35
CA ASN A 69 2.12 -8.72 8.00
C ASN A 69 2.79 -7.62 7.17
N ALA A 70 3.02 -7.87 5.88
CA ALA A 70 3.69 -6.91 5.00
C ALA A 70 2.90 -5.60 4.89
N GLN A 71 1.60 -5.68 4.59
CA GLN A 71 0.82 -4.47 4.34
C GLN A 71 0.50 -3.68 5.62
N ARG A 72 0.46 -4.31 6.80
CA ARG A 72 0.38 -3.56 8.07
C ARG A 72 1.64 -2.75 8.35
N ASP A 73 2.81 -3.32 8.08
CA ASP A 73 4.08 -2.60 8.24
C ASP A 73 4.16 -1.42 7.28
N GLU A 74 3.77 -1.60 6.02
CA GLU A 74 3.72 -0.52 5.02
C GLU A 74 2.69 0.57 5.37
N ILE A 75 1.50 0.20 5.86
CA ILE A 75 0.49 1.16 6.38
C ILE A 75 1.12 2.01 7.48
N SER A 76 1.85 1.40 8.43
CA SER A 76 2.50 2.11 9.53
C SER A 76 3.52 3.13 9.02
N VAL A 77 4.33 2.77 8.01
CA VAL A 77 5.29 3.68 7.37
C VAL A 77 4.57 4.87 6.74
N MET A 78 3.52 4.63 5.95
CA MET A 78 2.77 5.70 5.27
C MET A 78 2.07 6.64 6.25
N GLN A 79 1.40 6.09 7.25
CA GLN A 79 0.74 6.90 8.27
C GLN A 79 1.75 7.73 9.08
N THR A 80 2.92 7.17 9.41
CA THR A 80 3.99 7.89 10.10
C THR A 80 4.51 9.03 9.24
N TRP A 81 4.78 8.77 7.95
CA TRP A 81 5.21 9.80 7.01
C TRP A 81 4.23 10.97 6.91
N LEU A 82 2.91 10.69 6.88
CA LEU A 82 1.84 11.70 6.89
C LEU A 82 1.83 12.50 8.20
N ARG A 83 1.85 11.81 9.35
CA ARG A 83 1.80 12.44 10.68
C ARG A 83 3.03 13.31 10.98
N ASP A 84 4.22 12.87 10.59
CA ASP A 84 5.47 13.63 10.77
C ASP A 84 5.45 14.96 9.99
N ARG A 85 4.64 15.04 8.94
CA ARG A 85 4.41 16.25 8.12
C ARG A 85 3.18 17.05 8.53
N GLY A 86 2.53 16.68 9.65
CA GLY A 86 1.31 17.33 10.13
C GLY A 86 0.09 17.13 9.23
N LEU A 87 0.10 16.11 8.38
CA LEU A 87 -0.98 15.80 7.46
C LEU A 87 -1.96 14.79 8.09
N PRO A 88 -3.25 14.81 7.71
CA PRO A 88 -4.19 13.77 8.10
C PRO A 88 -3.72 12.41 7.61
N ALA A 89 -3.73 11.41 8.49
CA ALA A 89 -3.47 10.01 8.15
C ALA A 89 -4.77 9.20 8.31
N PRO A 90 -5.13 8.34 7.35
CA PRO A 90 -6.22 7.38 7.54
C PRO A 90 -5.93 6.47 8.72
N GLU A 91 -6.87 6.31 9.64
CA GLU A 91 -6.74 5.33 10.72
C GLU A 91 -7.31 3.99 10.25
N VAL A 92 -6.60 2.90 10.52
CA VAL A 92 -6.93 1.55 10.07
C VAL A 92 -7.02 0.64 11.29
N ASP A 93 -8.17 -0.01 11.49
CA ASP A 93 -8.33 -0.98 12.59
C ASP A 93 -7.65 -2.33 12.27
N GLU A 94 -7.68 -3.26 13.24
CA GLU A 94 -7.06 -4.58 13.04
C GLU A 94 -7.65 -5.37 11.88
N MET A 95 -8.91 -5.12 11.52
CA MET A 95 -9.62 -5.80 10.44
C MET A 95 -9.43 -5.12 9.08
N GLY A 96 -8.73 -3.98 9.03
CA GLY A 96 -8.55 -3.20 7.80
C GLY A 96 -9.68 -2.21 7.54
N HIS A 97 -10.56 -1.93 8.48
CA HIS A 97 -11.55 -0.87 8.29
C HIS A 97 -10.89 0.49 8.45
N VAL A 98 -11.11 1.34 7.46
CA VAL A 98 -10.54 2.69 7.42
C VAL A 98 -11.53 3.68 8.00
N SER A 99 -11.09 4.47 8.96
CA SER A 99 -11.81 5.65 9.45
C SER A 99 -11.17 6.90 8.88
N MET A 100 -11.86 7.55 7.95
CA MET A 100 -11.44 8.84 7.37
C MET A 100 -12.29 9.96 7.95
N GLY A 101 -11.63 11.04 8.41
CA GLY A 101 -12.29 12.28 8.78
C GLY A 101 -12.76 13.07 7.55
N GLY A 102 -13.67 12.52 6.75
CA GLY A 102 -14.22 13.17 5.55
C GLY A 102 -14.76 12.18 4.50
N ASP A 103 -15.70 12.65 3.68
CA ASP A 103 -16.33 11.90 2.58
C ASP A 103 -15.48 11.99 1.31
N HIS A 104 -14.45 11.15 1.21
CA HIS A 104 -13.66 11.01 -0.02
C HIS A 104 -13.58 9.53 -0.39
N SER A 105 -14.64 9.02 -1.01
CA SER A 105 -14.58 7.79 -1.79
C SER A 105 -13.71 8.05 -3.03
N MET A 106 -12.40 7.96 -2.86
CA MET A 106 -11.46 7.95 -3.98
C MET A 106 -11.61 6.59 -4.67
N HIS A 107 -12.09 6.57 -5.91
CA HIS A 107 -12.01 5.37 -6.73
C HIS A 107 -10.53 5.11 -7.05
N MET A 108 -9.90 4.23 -6.26
CA MET A 108 -8.52 3.80 -6.49
C MET A 108 -8.52 2.59 -7.42
N GLN A 109 -7.53 2.54 -8.32
CA GLN A 109 -7.41 1.44 -9.29
C GLN A 109 -7.22 0.11 -8.54
N GLY A 110 -7.87 -0.96 -9.01
CA GLY A 110 -7.74 -2.32 -8.46
C GLY A 110 -8.59 -2.64 -7.23
N MET A 111 -9.08 -1.65 -6.49
CA MET A 111 -10.00 -1.87 -5.36
C MET A 111 -11.20 -2.73 -5.78
N LEU A 112 -11.59 -3.66 -4.91
CA LEU A 112 -12.82 -4.43 -5.05
C LEU A 112 -14.02 -3.50 -4.82
N THR A 113 -15.05 -3.68 -5.65
CA THR A 113 -16.35 -3.06 -5.41
C THR A 113 -17.06 -3.71 -4.22
N PRO A 114 -18.08 -3.07 -3.63
CA PRO A 114 -18.91 -3.68 -2.60
C PRO A 114 -19.47 -5.06 -3.02
N GLU A 115 -19.89 -5.19 -4.28
CA GLU A 115 -20.43 -6.44 -4.82
C GLU A 115 -19.36 -7.54 -4.88
N GLN A 116 -18.13 -7.21 -5.29
CA GLN A 116 -17.01 -8.16 -5.30
C GLN A 116 -16.61 -8.58 -3.87
N LEU A 117 -16.64 -7.64 -2.91
CA LEU A 117 -16.40 -7.96 -1.50
C LEU A 117 -17.50 -8.88 -0.93
N ASP A 118 -18.77 -8.63 -1.29
CA ASP A 118 -19.89 -9.48 -0.88
C ASP A 118 -19.80 -10.87 -1.50
N GLU A 119 -19.41 -10.97 -2.78
CA GLU A 119 -19.17 -12.24 -3.47
C GLU A 119 -18.05 -13.03 -2.77
N LEU A 120 -16.91 -12.40 -2.49
CA LEU A 120 -15.81 -13.01 -1.76
C LEU A 120 -16.24 -13.47 -0.36
N ARG A 121 -16.99 -12.62 0.36
CA ARG A 121 -17.49 -12.93 1.71
C ARG A 121 -18.47 -14.11 1.71
N ALA A 122 -19.25 -14.28 0.65
CA ALA A 122 -20.20 -15.39 0.51
C ALA A 122 -19.54 -16.71 0.06
N ALA A 123 -18.39 -16.64 -0.61
CA ALA A 123 -17.67 -17.80 -1.11
C ALA A 123 -17.15 -18.72 0.01
N ARG A 124 -17.03 -20.02 -0.26
CA ARG A 124 -16.54 -21.01 0.71
C ARG A 124 -15.57 -22.00 0.06
N GLY A 125 -14.60 -22.48 0.84
CA GLY A 125 -13.69 -23.55 0.43
C GLY A 125 -12.94 -23.23 -0.87
N PRO A 126 -12.86 -24.18 -1.83
CA PRO A 126 -12.14 -23.97 -3.10
C PRO A 126 -12.63 -22.76 -3.91
N GLU A 127 -13.91 -22.40 -3.80
CA GLU A 127 -14.42 -21.22 -4.50
C GLU A 127 -13.95 -19.91 -3.86
N PHE A 128 -13.84 -19.89 -2.52
CA PHE A 128 -13.19 -18.78 -1.83
C PHE A 128 -11.74 -18.63 -2.26
N ASP A 129 -10.98 -19.73 -2.34
CA ASP A 129 -9.58 -19.69 -2.77
C ASP A 129 -9.44 -19.10 -4.18
N ARG A 130 -10.30 -19.52 -5.11
CA ARG A 130 -10.33 -19.01 -6.48
C ARG A 130 -10.64 -17.51 -6.53
N LEU A 131 -11.68 -17.07 -5.83
CA LEU A 131 -12.09 -15.67 -5.80
C LEU A 131 -11.07 -14.78 -5.09
N PHE A 132 -10.50 -15.26 -3.97
CA PHE A 132 -9.45 -14.56 -3.24
C PHE A 132 -8.26 -14.28 -4.16
N LEU A 133 -7.74 -15.31 -4.84
CA LEU A 133 -6.61 -15.14 -5.77
C LEU A 133 -6.96 -14.21 -6.93
N THR A 134 -8.13 -14.40 -7.54
CA THR A 134 -8.59 -13.57 -8.67
C THR A 134 -8.63 -12.09 -8.30
N TYR A 135 -9.26 -11.78 -7.15
CA TYR A 135 -9.43 -10.40 -6.73
C TYR A 135 -8.18 -9.80 -6.09
N MET A 136 -7.36 -10.60 -5.40
CA MET A 136 -6.10 -10.09 -4.85
C MET A 136 -5.09 -9.80 -5.97
N ILE A 137 -5.11 -10.56 -7.08
CA ILE A 137 -4.36 -10.21 -8.30
C ILE A 137 -4.86 -8.89 -8.89
N GLN A 138 -6.18 -8.69 -9.02
CA GLN A 138 -6.76 -7.41 -9.48
C GLN A 138 -6.29 -6.26 -8.58
N HIS A 139 -6.39 -6.44 -7.27
CA HIS A 139 -6.03 -5.47 -6.26
C HIS A 139 -4.55 -5.09 -6.33
N HIS A 140 -3.64 -6.06 -6.32
CA HIS A 140 -2.19 -5.80 -6.41
C HIS A 140 -1.79 -5.11 -7.71
N ASN A 141 -2.42 -5.44 -8.84
CA ASN A 141 -2.19 -4.73 -10.11
C ASN A 141 -2.65 -3.26 -10.03
N GLY A 142 -3.67 -2.97 -9.21
CA GLY A 142 -4.06 -1.60 -8.85
C GLY A 142 -2.95 -0.85 -8.13
N ALA A 143 -2.37 -1.44 -7.09
CA ALA A 143 -1.26 -0.85 -6.35
C ALA A 143 -0.05 -0.56 -7.25
N VAL A 144 0.32 -1.50 -8.15
CA VAL A 144 1.39 -1.30 -9.12
C VAL A 144 1.08 -0.14 -10.09
N SER A 145 -0.18 -0.02 -10.52
CA SER A 145 -0.62 1.09 -11.37
C SER A 145 -0.51 2.44 -10.66
N MET A 146 -0.87 2.50 -9.37
CA MET A 146 -0.72 3.71 -8.55
C MET A 146 0.75 4.11 -8.37
N VAL A 147 1.66 3.14 -8.21
CA VAL A 147 3.11 3.42 -8.15
C VAL A 147 3.60 3.98 -9.49
N HIS A 148 3.16 3.41 -10.61
CA HIS A 148 3.50 3.94 -11.93
C HIS A 148 2.99 5.38 -12.13
N GLU A 149 1.77 5.68 -11.68
CA GLU A 149 1.20 7.03 -11.73
C GLU A 149 2.02 8.03 -10.89
N LEU A 150 2.44 7.62 -9.69
CA LEU A 150 3.33 8.42 -8.85
C LEU A 150 4.63 8.76 -9.58
N PHE A 151 5.34 7.76 -10.09
CA PHE A 151 6.62 7.99 -10.78
C PHE A 151 6.50 8.70 -12.13
N ALA A 152 5.32 8.67 -12.75
CA ALA A 152 5.05 9.44 -13.97
C ALA A 152 4.74 10.92 -13.70
N THR A 153 4.50 11.29 -12.45
CA THR A 153 4.15 12.67 -12.07
C THR A 153 5.42 13.51 -11.87
N ASP A 154 5.55 14.59 -12.64
CA ASP A 154 6.71 15.49 -12.55
C ASP A 154 6.84 16.08 -11.13
N GLY A 155 8.05 16.04 -10.58
CA GLY A 155 8.35 16.52 -9.24
C GLY A 155 7.86 15.63 -8.07
N ALA A 156 7.17 14.52 -8.34
CA ALA A 156 6.77 13.55 -7.31
C ALA A 156 7.93 12.60 -6.94
N ALA A 157 7.78 11.89 -5.82
CA ALA A 157 8.69 10.87 -5.32
C ALA A 157 10.17 11.30 -5.26
N GLN A 158 10.43 12.58 -4.97
CA GLN A 158 11.79 13.10 -4.72
C GLN A 158 12.25 12.86 -3.28
N ASP A 159 11.30 12.60 -2.37
CA ASP A 159 11.58 12.18 -1.00
C ASP A 159 12.09 10.72 -1.00
N ASP A 160 13.27 10.49 -0.43
CA ASP A 160 13.93 9.18 -0.43
C ASP A 160 13.05 8.07 0.19
N LEU A 161 12.25 8.40 1.22
CA LEU A 161 11.37 7.43 1.87
C LEU A 161 10.17 7.10 0.98
N VAL A 162 9.59 8.09 0.30
CA VAL A 162 8.51 7.87 -0.67
C VAL A 162 9.01 7.02 -1.84
N PHE A 163 10.15 7.39 -2.43
CA PHE A 163 10.74 6.66 -3.56
C PHE A 163 11.03 5.20 -3.18
N LYS A 164 11.65 4.98 -2.02
CA LYS A 164 11.98 3.65 -1.52
C LYS A 164 10.72 2.83 -1.30
N LEU A 165 9.75 3.35 -0.55
CA LEU A 165 8.51 2.64 -0.26
C LEU A 165 7.76 2.26 -1.55
N ALA A 166 7.59 3.20 -2.48
CA ALA A 166 6.90 2.94 -3.74
C ALA A 166 7.61 1.87 -4.58
N SER A 167 8.95 1.90 -4.62
CA SER A 167 9.77 0.88 -5.29
C SER A 167 9.62 -0.49 -4.64
N ASP A 168 9.67 -0.56 -3.31
CA ASP A 168 9.53 -1.80 -2.54
C ASP A 168 8.12 -2.40 -2.78
N ILE A 169 7.05 -1.60 -2.69
CA ILE A 169 5.67 -2.00 -3.03
C ILE A 169 5.60 -2.56 -4.45
N GLN A 170 6.17 -1.88 -5.44
CA GLN A 170 6.12 -2.36 -6.82
C GLN A 170 6.75 -3.74 -6.99
N VAL A 171 7.92 -3.97 -6.37
CA VAL A 171 8.65 -5.25 -6.46
C VAL A 171 7.87 -6.35 -5.74
N ASP A 172 7.41 -6.10 -4.53
CA ASP A 172 6.74 -7.10 -3.70
C ASP A 172 5.38 -7.47 -4.31
N GLN A 173 4.56 -6.50 -4.69
CA GLN A 173 3.24 -6.75 -5.27
C GLN A 173 3.34 -7.46 -6.63
N THR A 174 4.32 -7.13 -7.47
CA THR A 174 4.55 -7.85 -8.74
C THR A 174 4.96 -9.31 -8.49
N THR A 175 5.79 -9.54 -7.46
CA THR A 175 6.22 -10.89 -7.07
C THR A 175 5.05 -11.72 -6.51
N GLU A 176 4.18 -11.09 -5.71
CA GLU A 176 2.98 -11.72 -5.17
C GLU A 176 1.96 -12.03 -6.27
N VAL A 177 1.73 -11.13 -7.23
CA VAL A 177 0.89 -11.39 -8.42
C VAL A 177 1.36 -12.66 -9.14
N ALA A 178 2.65 -12.73 -9.48
CA ALA A 178 3.19 -13.90 -10.18
C ALA A 178 3.06 -15.20 -9.36
N ARG A 179 3.09 -15.12 -8.03
CA ARG A 179 2.82 -16.26 -7.15
C ARG A 179 1.34 -16.64 -7.20
N MET A 180 0.44 -15.68 -7.05
CA MET A 180 -1.01 -15.91 -7.03
C MET A 180 -1.51 -16.46 -8.36
N GLU A 181 -0.99 -15.98 -9.48
CA GLU A 181 -1.28 -16.52 -10.81
C GLU A 181 -0.93 -18.00 -10.89
N ARG A 182 0.27 -18.40 -10.43
CA ARG A 182 0.66 -19.82 -10.38
C ARG A 182 -0.24 -20.66 -9.48
N MET A 183 -0.69 -20.10 -8.36
CA MET A 183 -1.63 -20.77 -7.44
C MET A 183 -3.01 -20.95 -8.11
N LEU A 184 -3.51 -19.91 -8.78
CA LEU A 184 -4.79 -19.93 -9.47
C LEU A 184 -4.80 -20.93 -10.62
N ASP A 185 -3.73 -20.93 -11.41
CA ASP A 185 -3.47 -21.92 -12.46
C ASP A 185 -3.48 -23.35 -11.93
N ALA A 186 -2.85 -23.59 -10.77
CA ALA A 186 -2.80 -24.90 -10.15
C ALA A 186 -4.19 -25.37 -9.68
N LEU A 187 -5.00 -24.45 -9.13
CA LEU A 187 -6.40 -24.75 -8.76
C LEU A 187 -7.23 -25.13 -9.98
N GLN A 188 -7.07 -24.43 -11.10
CA GLN A 188 -7.84 -24.67 -12.33
C GLN A 188 -7.46 -26.00 -13.01
N ARG A 189 -6.19 -26.41 -12.95
CA ARG A 189 -5.73 -27.68 -13.53
C ARG A 189 -6.18 -28.90 -12.73
N GLY A 190 -6.60 -28.73 -11.48
CA GLY A 190 -6.94 -29.83 -10.57
C GLY A 190 -5.70 -30.68 -10.19
N PRO A 191 -5.85 -31.71 -9.33
CA PRO A 191 -4.73 -32.54 -8.95
C PRO A 191 -4.18 -33.28 -10.18
N THR A 192 -2.88 -33.12 -10.46
CA THR A 192 -2.16 -34.03 -11.37
C THR A 192 -2.26 -35.44 -10.80
N ARG A 193 -2.95 -36.33 -11.52
CA ARG A 193 -3.02 -37.77 -11.20
C ARG A 193 -1.67 -38.44 -11.31
#